data_AF-A0A7S4PUV3-F1
#
_entry.id   AF-A0A7S4PUV3-F1
#
_cell.length_a   1.000
_cell.length_b   1.000
_cell.length_c   1.000
_cell.angle_alpha   90.00
_cell.angle_beta   90.00
_cell.angle_gamma   90.00
#
_symmetry.space_group_name_H-M   'P 1'
#
loop_
_entity.id
_entity.type
_entity.pdbx_description
1 polymer ?
#
loop_
_entity_poly.entity_id
_entity_poly.type
_entity_poly.pdbx_seq_one_letter_code
_entity_poly.pdbx_strand_id
1 'polypeptide(L)'
;NQSAEDVDDKCREGRVGWESPLQHGDSCALKCLPGFKPTGNVTCLFGAYSGTVASPDGPRMPSERCDRQSCEVPTVQGGHLVCTDPKPLLGDTCRVVCLPGWRVVPAAAGAYVGTRLSVCEVPDIATAPFNAEPQFTHRPSCERRPCDAAAPGAPDGLW
;
A
#
# COMPACT_ATOMS: atom_id res chain seq x y z
N ASN A 1 -1.22 11.26 -11.99
CA ASN A 1 -1.19 12.06 -10.75
C ASN A 1 -2.59 12.39 -10.31
N GLN A 2 -3.28 11.44 -9.64
CA GLN A 2 -4.42 11.77 -8.79
C GLN A 2 -3.84 11.99 -7.39
N SER A 3 -3.90 13.22 -6.88
CA SER A 3 -3.49 13.56 -5.51
C SER A 3 -4.54 13.01 -4.56
N ALA A 4 -4.14 12.08 -3.68
CA ALA A 4 -4.99 11.45 -2.67
C ALA A 4 -5.24 12.38 -1.47
N GLU A 5 -5.81 13.55 -1.75
CA GLU A 5 -6.26 14.49 -0.75
C GLU A 5 -7.79 14.45 -0.66
N ASP A 6 -8.36 13.28 -0.37
CA ASP A 6 -9.64 13.26 0.35
C ASP A 6 -9.27 13.41 1.82
N VAL A 7 -9.01 14.66 2.20
CA VAL A 7 -9.12 15.05 3.60
C VAL A 7 -10.59 14.87 3.92
N ASP A 8 -10.92 14.00 4.87
CA ASP A 8 -12.30 13.81 5.35
C ASP A 8 -12.98 15.19 5.40
N ASP A 9 -14.09 15.32 4.66
CA ASP A 9 -14.90 16.52 4.47
C ASP A 9 -15.22 17.22 5.82
N LYS A 10 -15.04 16.53 6.95
CA LYS A 10 -15.17 17.05 8.31
C LYS A 10 -14.01 17.90 8.84
N CYS A 11 -12.77 17.77 8.36
CA CYS A 11 -11.65 18.63 8.78
C CYS A 11 -11.26 19.71 7.72
N ARG A 12 -11.79 19.69 6.49
CA ARG A 12 -11.43 20.70 5.45
C ARG A 12 -12.58 21.51 4.84
N GLU A 13 -13.79 20.96 4.68
CA GLU A 13 -14.90 21.73 4.09
C GLU A 13 -16.00 21.99 5.11
N GLY A 14 -16.38 23.26 5.26
CA GLY A 14 -17.45 23.70 6.17
C GLY A 14 -18.86 23.23 5.79
N ARG A 15 -19.03 21.99 5.31
CA ARG A 15 -20.30 21.25 5.07
C ARG A 15 -19.90 19.76 5.12
N VAL A 16 -20.25 18.91 6.10
CA VAL A 16 -21.58 18.44 6.51
C VAL A 16 -21.48 17.80 7.92
N GLY A 17 -22.43 18.08 8.81
CA GLY A 17 -22.64 17.32 10.06
C GLY A 17 -21.79 17.74 11.25
N TRP A 18 -22.05 18.93 11.80
CA TRP A 18 -21.44 19.42 13.04
C TRP A 18 -22.13 18.81 14.26
N GLU A 19 -21.37 18.22 15.16
CA GLU A 19 -21.72 18.30 16.58
C GLU A 19 -20.89 19.35 17.33
N SER A 20 -19.69 19.77 16.86
CA SER A 20 -19.01 21.00 17.35
C SER A 20 -17.77 21.39 16.51
N PRO A 21 -17.50 22.71 16.30
CA PRO A 21 -16.23 23.19 15.73
C PRO A 21 -15.06 22.91 16.68
N LEU A 22 -13.86 22.68 16.13
CA LEU A 22 -12.63 22.67 16.93
C LEU A 22 -12.37 24.07 17.52
N GLN A 23 -12.15 24.14 18.82
CA GLN A 23 -11.75 25.35 19.50
C GLN A 23 -10.26 25.61 19.29
N HIS A 24 -9.82 26.84 19.58
CA HIS A 24 -8.40 27.18 19.53
C HIS A 24 -7.58 26.23 20.42
N GLY A 25 -6.58 25.59 19.82
CA GLY A 25 -5.72 24.62 20.49
C GLY A 25 -6.20 23.17 20.35
N ASP A 26 -7.41 22.93 19.87
CA ASP A 26 -7.89 21.57 19.62
C ASP A 26 -7.22 20.96 18.39
N SER A 27 -7.02 19.64 18.42
CA SER A 27 -6.44 18.86 17.33
C SER A 27 -7.37 17.73 16.87
N CYS A 28 -7.56 17.58 15.55
CA CYS A 28 -8.19 16.41 14.93
C CYS A 28 -7.13 15.48 14.30
N ALA A 29 -7.34 14.18 14.40
CA ALA A 29 -6.57 13.22 13.62
C ALA A 29 -6.98 13.32 12.14
N LEU A 30 -6.01 13.49 11.25
CA LEU A 30 -6.27 13.49 9.82
C LEU A 30 -6.66 12.07 9.36
N LYS A 31 -7.78 11.96 8.67
CA LYS A 31 -8.20 10.72 8.01
C LYS A 31 -7.83 10.81 6.54
N CYS A 32 -7.14 9.80 6.06
CA CYS A 32 -6.71 9.67 4.69
C CYS A 32 -7.48 8.53 4.02
N LEU A 33 -7.57 8.59 2.69
CA LEU A 33 -8.05 7.47 1.89
C LEU A 33 -7.32 6.16 2.24
N PRO A 34 -7.98 5.01 2.06
CA PRO A 34 -7.33 3.73 2.23
C PRO A 34 -6.00 3.66 1.45
N GLY A 35 -4.94 3.16 2.09
CA GLY A 35 -3.60 3.05 1.50
C GLY A 35 -2.72 4.28 1.72
N PHE A 36 -3.25 5.32 2.37
CA PHE A 36 -2.50 6.52 2.77
C PHE A 36 -2.50 6.66 4.28
N LYS A 37 -1.44 7.25 4.85
CA LYS A 37 -1.31 7.51 6.28
C LYS A 37 -1.09 9.00 6.53
N PRO A 38 -1.74 9.58 7.55
CA PRO A 38 -1.53 10.97 7.91
C PRO A 38 -0.10 11.19 8.42
N THR A 39 0.52 12.30 8.01
CA THR A 39 1.85 12.72 8.51
C THR A 39 1.78 13.43 9.86
N GLY A 40 0.58 13.80 10.32
CA GLY A 40 0.37 14.54 11.57
C GLY A 40 -1.11 14.78 11.89
N ASN A 41 -1.34 15.54 12.96
CA ASN A 41 -2.68 15.99 13.36
C ASN A 41 -2.93 17.41 12.87
N VAL A 42 -4.16 17.71 12.50
CA VAL A 42 -4.58 19.06 12.13
C VAL A 42 -5.01 19.79 13.40
N THR A 43 -4.43 20.97 13.66
CA THR A 43 -4.71 21.76 14.88
C THR A 43 -5.38 23.08 14.51
N CYS A 44 -6.42 23.49 15.24
CA CYS A 44 -7.07 24.79 15.07
C CYS A 44 -6.28 25.87 15.81
N LEU A 45 -5.62 26.76 15.07
CA LEU A 45 -4.81 27.86 15.60
C LEU A 45 -5.34 29.19 15.07
N PHE A 46 -5.74 30.08 15.98
CA PHE A 46 -6.20 31.44 15.64
C PHE A 46 -7.34 31.47 14.60
N GLY A 47 -8.25 30.49 14.64
CA GLY A 47 -9.38 30.40 13.70
C GLY A 47 -9.03 29.78 12.34
N ALA A 48 -7.84 29.21 12.18
CA ALA A 48 -7.43 28.48 10.98
C ALA A 48 -6.79 27.12 11.31
N TYR A 49 -6.92 26.15 10.41
CA TYR A 49 -6.31 24.84 10.57
C TYR A 49 -4.81 24.88 10.22
N SER A 50 -3.99 24.15 10.96
CA SER A 50 -2.58 23.95 10.64
C SER A 50 -2.42 23.47 9.19
N GLY A 51 -1.38 23.95 8.52
CA GLY A 51 -1.09 23.63 7.11
C GLY A 51 -1.89 24.41 6.06
N THR A 52 -2.96 25.15 6.41
CA THR A 52 -3.81 25.86 5.44
C THR A 52 -3.51 27.34 5.27
N VAL A 53 -2.94 27.99 6.28
CA VAL A 53 -2.57 29.41 6.21
C VAL A 53 -1.10 29.60 6.55
N ALA A 54 -0.38 30.32 5.69
CA ALA A 54 0.86 30.96 6.12
C ALA A 54 0.44 31.99 7.18
N SER A 55 0.80 31.77 8.45
CA SER A 55 0.65 32.81 9.45
C SER A 55 1.36 34.06 8.93
N PRO A 56 0.71 35.24 8.90
CA PRO A 56 1.29 36.44 8.31
C PRO A 56 2.65 36.82 8.94
N ASP A 57 2.89 36.39 10.19
CA ASP A 57 4.11 36.66 10.95
C ASP A 57 4.85 35.39 11.41
N GLY A 58 4.45 34.21 10.96
CA GLY A 58 4.96 32.92 11.47
C GLY A 58 5.67 32.06 10.42
N PRO A 59 6.59 31.18 10.83
CA PRO A 59 7.18 30.19 9.92
C PRO A 59 6.06 29.32 9.32
N ARG A 60 6.18 28.96 8.04
CA ARG A 60 5.28 27.98 7.41
C ARG A 60 5.36 26.68 8.21
N MET A 61 4.25 26.33 8.87
CA MET A 61 4.14 25.01 9.49
C MET A 61 4.16 23.93 8.41
N PRO A 62 4.78 22.76 8.66
CA PRO A 62 4.72 21.65 7.73
C PRO A 62 3.25 21.30 7.48
N SER A 63 2.84 21.31 6.21
CA SER A 63 1.47 20.94 5.82
C SER A 63 1.25 19.48 6.17
N GLU A 64 0.30 19.21 7.06
CA GLU A 64 -0.19 17.87 7.32
C GLU A 64 -0.82 17.32 6.04
N ARG A 65 -0.35 16.14 5.62
CA ARG A 65 -0.77 15.52 4.36
C ARG A 65 -0.94 14.01 4.54
N CYS A 66 -1.48 13.39 3.50
CA CYS A 66 -1.63 11.95 3.40
C CYS A 66 -0.50 11.40 2.54
N ASP A 67 0.43 10.66 3.14
CA ASP A 67 1.53 10.01 2.42
C ASP A 67 1.17 8.56 2.08
N ARG A 68 1.66 8.06 0.94
CA ARG A 68 1.45 6.66 0.54
C ARG A 68 2.03 5.72 1.59
N GLN A 69 1.25 4.71 1.98
CA GLN A 69 1.72 3.68 2.87
C GLN A 69 2.58 2.66 2.13
N SER A 70 3.54 2.06 2.85
CA SER A 70 4.33 0.95 2.35
C SER A 70 3.67 -0.38 2.64
N CYS A 71 3.81 -1.35 1.76
CA CYS A 71 3.46 -2.74 2.06
C CYS A 71 4.61 -3.46 2.76
N GLU A 72 4.27 -4.29 3.73
CA GLU A 72 5.17 -5.31 4.25
C GLU A 72 5.37 -6.41 3.20
N VAL A 73 6.61 -6.69 2.83
CA VAL A 73 6.94 -7.70 1.82
C VAL A 73 6.76 -9.09 2.43
N PRO A 74 5.77 -9.90 1.97
CA PRO A 74 5.54 -11.21 2.55
C PRO A 74 6.64 -12.20 2.16
N THR A 75 6.88 -13.18 3.02
CA THR A 75 7.71 -14.33 2.68
C THR A 75 7.00 -15.25 1.68
N VAL A 76 7.68 -15.65 0.60
CA VAL A 76 7.18 -16.63 -0.36
C VAL A 76 7.89 -17.97 -0.13
N GLN A 77 7.14 -19.03 0.19
CA GLN A 77 7.74 -20.35 0.37
C GLN A 77 8.41 -20.79 -0.94
N GLY A 78 9.69 -21.19 -0.88
CA GLY A 78 10.42 -21.63 -2.08
C GLY A 78 10.76 -20.52 -3.06
N GLY A 79 10.69 -19.25 -2.65
CA GLY A 79 10.98 -18.09 -3.48
C GLY A 79 11.17 -16.82 -2.68
N HIS A 80 11.12 -15.68 -3.37
CA HIS A 80 11.08 -14.35 -2.78
C HIS A 80 10.42 -13.37 -3.75
N LEU A 81 10.04 -12.20 -3.23
CA LEU A 81 9.57 -11.08 -4.04
C LEU A 81 10.77 -10.19 -4.41
N VAL A 82 10.82 -9.79 -5.67
CA VAL A 82 11.77 -8.80 -6.20
C VAL A 82 10.98 -7.56 -6.59
N CYS A 83 11.13 -6.50 -5.80
CA CYS A 83 10.51 -5.20 -6.00
C CYS A 83 11.54 -4.21 -6.58
N THR A 84 11.06 -3.14 -7.23
CA THR A 84 11.93 -2.02 -7.66
C THR A 84 12.55 -1.33 -6.45
N ASP A 85 11.74 -1.08 -5.42
CA ASP A 85 12.13 -0.45 -4.18
C ASP A 85 12.13 -1.46 -3.02
N PRO A 86 13.05 -1.33 -2.04
CA PRO A 86 13.09 -2.21 -0.86
C PRO A 86 11.89 -2.01 0.07
N LYS A 87 11.21 -0.87 -0.06
CA LYS A 87 10.02 -0.51 0.69
C LYS A 87 8.89 -0.13 -0.29
N PRO A 88 8.25 -1.13 -0.92
CA PRO A 88 7.23 -0.90 -1.94
C PRO A 88 6.08 -0.08 -1.35
N LEU A 89 5.68 0.95 -2.06
CA LEU A 89 4.55 1.83 -1.72
C LEU A 89 3.26 1.34 -2.37
N LEU A 90 2.13 1.87 -1.91
CA LEU A 90 0.83 1.69 -2.55
C LEU A 90 0.93 1.89 -4.08
N GLY A 91 0.49 0.87 -4.82
CA GLY A 91 0.50 0.78 -6.29
C GLY A 91 1.74 0.11 -6.87
N ASP A 92 2.79 -0.13 -6.08
CA ASP A 92 3.99 -0.80 -6.58
C ASP A 92 3.74 -2.27 -6.86
N THR A 93 4.46 -2.79 -7.86
CA THR A 93 4.40 -4.20 -8.26
C THR A 93 5.73 -4.90 -8.00
N CYS A 94 5.67 -6.14 -7.55
CA CYS A 94 6.83 -6.98 -7.26
C CYS A 94 6.71 -8.30 -8.00
N ARG A 95 7.83 -8.81 -8.50
CA ARG A 95 7.88 -10.09 -9.21
C ARG A 95 8.20 -11.23 -8.26
N VAL A 96 7.47 -12.34 -8.35
CA VAL A 96 7.81 -13.58 -7.64
C VAL A 96 8.91 -14.32 -8.39
N VAL A 97 10.01 -14.60 -7.67
CA VAL A 97 11.14 -15.40 -8.16
C VAL A 97 11.28 -16.64 -7.29
N CYS A 98 11.15 -17.81 -7.89
CA CYS A 98 11.31 -19.08 -7.19
C CYS A 98 12.77 -19.52 -7.14
N LEU A 99 13.14 -20.21 -6.05
CA LEU A 99 14.45 -20.83 -5.88
C LEU A 99 14.66 -21.99 -6.87
N PRO A 100 15.91 -22.41 -7.12
CA PRO A 100 16.20 -23.62 -7.89
C PRO A 100 15.43 -24.84 -7.38
N GLY A 101 14.87 -25.65 -8.30
CA GLY A 101 14.01 -26.78 -7.96
C GLY A 101 12.52 -26.42 -7.73
N TRP A 102 12.17 -25.13 -7.80
CA TRP A 102 10.79 -24.65 -7.67
C TRP A 102 10.29 -24.02 -8.98
N ARG A 103 8.98 -24.00 -9.18
CA ARG A 103 8.30 -23.33 -10.29
C ARG A 103 7.22 -22.39 -9.77
N VAL A 104 6.98 -21.31 -10.50
CA VAL A 104 5.93 -20.34 -10.16
C VAL A 104 4.57 -20.95 -10.50
N VAL A 105 3.66 -20.95 -9.53
CA VAL A 105 2.23 -21.18 -9.73
C VAL A 105 1.59 -19.79 -9.89
N PRO A 106 1.04 -19.46 -11.07
CA PRO A 106 0.41 -18.16 -11.28
C PRO A 106 -0.75 -17.93 -10.31
N ALA A 107 -1.06 -16.66 -10.04
CA ALA A 107 -2.23 -16.33 -9.24
C ALA A 107 -3.50 -16.90 -9.88
N ALA A 108 -4.33 -17.56 -9.07
CA ALA A 108 -5.51 -18.31 -9.55
C ALA A 108 -6.74 -17.42 -9.80
N ALA A 109 -6.75 -16.16 -9.36
CA ALA A 109 -7.89 -15.26 -9.49
C ALA A 109 -7.48 -13.77 -9.60
N GLY A 110 -8.36 -12.98 -10.22
CA GLY A 110 -8.25 -11.52 -10.35
C GLY A 110 -7.68 -11.03 -11.68
N ALA A 111 -7.37 -9.73 -11.75
CA ALA A 111 -6.82 -9.09 -12.96
C ALA A 111 -5.41 -9.59 -13.35
N TYR A 112 -4.72 -10.28 -12.43
CA TYR A 112 -3.35 -10.74 -12.56
C TYR A 112 -3.22 -12.26 -12.79
N VAL A 113 -4.32 -12.92 -13.18
CA VAL A 113 -4.32 -14.35 -13.50
C VAL A 113 -3.27 -14.66 -14.57
N GLY A 114 -2.49 -15.71 -14.35
CA GLY A 114 -1.42 -16.11 -15.28
C GLY A 114 -0.13 -15.28 -15.17
N THR A 115 -0.11 -14.21 -14.36
CA THR A 115 1.08 -13.39 -14.16
C THR A 115 1.92 -13.87 -12.97
N ARG A 116 3.16 -13.37 -12.88
CA ARG A 116 4.10 -13.59 -11.76
C ARG A 116 4.24 -12.35 -10.87
N LEU A 117 3.25 -11.46 -10.93
CA LEU A 117 3.28 -10.17 -10.27
C LEU A 117 2.41 -10.23 -9.02
N SER A 118 2.89 -9.59 -7.96
CA SER A 118 2.12 -9.26 -6.76
C SER A 118 2.09 -7.75 -6.63
N VAL A 119 0.98 -7.20 -6.17
CA VAL A 119 0.73 -5.76 -6.16
C VAL A 119 0.46 -5.30 -4.73
N CYS A 120 1.09 -4.19 -4.34
CA CYS A 120 0.84 -3.53 -3.07
C CYS A 120 -0.43 -2.67 -3.21
N GLU A 121 -1.56 -3.13 -2.69
CA GLU A 121 -2.83 -2.42 -2.80
C GLU A 121 -3.71 -2.60 -1.56
N VAL A 122 -4.78 -1.82 -1.47
CA VAL A 122 -5.78 -2.01 -0.41
C VAL A 122 -6.86 -2.96 -0.90
N PRO A 123 -7.09 -4.10 -0.23
CA PRO A 123 -8.22 -4.96 -0.54
C PRO A 123 -9.55 -4.20 -0.38
N ASP A 124 -10.44 -4.34 -1.36
CA ASP A 124 -11.80 -3.79 -1.32
C ASP A 124 -11.86 -2.30 -0.97
N ILE A 125 -11.13 -1.46 -1.73
CA ILE A 125 -10.98 -0.02 -1.49
C ILE A 125 -12.32 0.73 -1.28
N ALA A 126 -13.42 0.25 -1.88
CA ALA A 126 -14.74 0.84 -1.75
C ALA A 126 -15.35 0.72 -0.34
N THR A 127 -14.92 -0.29 0.43
CA THR A 127 -15.42 -0.56 1.79
C THR A 127 -14.34 -0.49 2.85
N ALA A 128 -13.09 -0.29 2.45
CA ALA A 128 -11.97 -0.20 3.36
C ALA A 128 -12.12 1.03 4.29
N PRO A 129 -11.81 0.90 5.58
CA PRO A 129 -11.83 2.04 6.49
C PRO A 129 -10.75 3.07 6.09
N PHE A 130 -10.93 4.31 6.53
CA PHE A 130 -9.88 5.33 6.40
C PHE A 130 -8.56 4.84 7.00
N ASN A 131 -7.45 5.26 6.39
CA ASN A 131 -6.10 4.86 6.75
C ASN A 131 -5.83 3.34 6.69
N ALA A 132 -6.70 2.52 6.09
CA ALA A 132 -6.45 1.08 5.96
C ALA A 132 -5.09 0.81 5.33
N GLU A 133 -4.34 -0.12 5.91
CA GLU A 133 -3.00 -0.46 5.47
C GLU A 133 -3.06 -1.25 4.15
N PRO A 134 -2.21 -0.93 3.16
CA PRO A 134 -2.13 -1.72 1.95
C PRO A 134 -1.40 -3.03 2.22
N GLN A 135 -1.74 -4.05 1.45
CA GLN A 135 -1.16 -5.38 1.55
C GLN A 135 -0.82 -5.89 0.16
N PHE A 136 0.13 -6.82 0.08
CA PHE A 136 0.35 -7.53 -1.18
C PHE A 136 -0.84 -8.44 -1.49
N THR A 137 -1.51 -8.18 -2.60
CA THR A 137 -2.55 -9.04 -3.18
C THR A 137 -1.99 -9.82 -4.36
N HIS A 138 -2.82 -10.70 -4.95
CA HIS A 138 -2.47 -11.53 -6.10
C HIS A 138 -1.10 -12.18 -5.92
N ARG A 139 -1.00 -13.13 -4.98
CA ARG A 139 0.29 -13.73 -4.59
C ARG A 139 0.54 -15.02 -5.39
N PRO A 140 1.25 -15.00 -6.53
CA PRO A 140 1.79 -16.22 -7.09
C PRO A 140 2.60 -16.95 -6.02
N SER A 141 2.46 -18.27 -5.96
CA SER A 141 3.23 -19.10 -5.07
C SER A 141 4.34 -19.80 -5.83
N CYS A 142 5.29 -20.38 -5.11
CA CYS A 142 6.23 -21.32 -5.67
C CYS A 142 5.87 -22.71 -5.19
N GLU A 143 5.89 -23.68 -6.10
CA GLU A 143 5.76 -25.09 -5.76
C GLU A 143 7.00 -25.86 -6.22
N ARG A 144 7.29 -26.99 -5.57
CA ARG A 144 8.40 -27.85 -6.01
C ARG A 144 8.11 -28.35 -7.42
N ARG A 145 9.14 -28.32 -8.27
CA ARG A 145 9.04 -28.93 -9.60
C ARG A 145 8.83 -30.43 -9.42
N PRO A 146 7.82 -31.03 -10.08
CA PRO A 146 7.80 -32.48 -10.18
C PRO A 146 9.08 -32.91 -10.89
N CYS A 147 9.64 -34.05 -10.49
CA CYS A 147 10.57 -34.74 -11.36
C CYS A 147 9.78 -35.10 -12.62
N ASP A 148 10.19 -34.61 -13.79
CA ASP A 148 9.68 -35.15 -15.03
C ASP A 148 9.93 -36.66 -14.97
N ALA A 149 8.88 -37.46 -15.03
CA ALA A 149 8.99 -38.91 -14.99
C ALA A 149 9.93 -39.30 -16.12
N ALA A 150 11.16 -39.69 -15.76
CA ALA A 150 12.29 -40.03 -16.62
C ALA A 150 12.23 -39.36 -18.00
N ALA A 151 12.96 -38.25 -18.18
CA ALA A 151 13.23 -37.76 -19.54
C ALA A 151 13.62 -38.98 -20.40
N PRO A 152 12.82 -39.37 -21.40
CA PRO A 152 13.07 -40.60 -22.14
C PRO A 152 14.39 -40.41 -22.88
N GLY A 153 15.44 -41.05 -22.38
CA GLY A 153 16.77 -41.02 -22.98
C GLY A 153 17.88 -40.33 -22.19
N ALA A 154 17.85 -40.26 -20.85
CA ALA A 154 19.12 -40.19 -20.13
C ALA A 154 19.90 -41.47 -20.46
N PRO A 155 21.04 -41.41 -21.19
CA PRO A 155 21.77 -42.61 -21.56
C PRO A 155 22.23 -43.32 -20.29
N ASP A 156 21.84 -44.59 -20.16
CA ASP A 156 22.33 -45.47 -19.12
C ASP A 156 23.87 -45.53 -19.22
N GLY A 157 24.56 -44.96 -18.23
CA GLY A 157 25.95 -45.36 -17.96
C GLY A 157 27.05 -44.31 -18.16
N LEU A 158 27.00 -43.19 -17.41
CA LEU A 158 28.21 -42.41 -17.08
C LEU A 158 28.13 -41.93 -15.62
N TRP A 159 28.35 -42.87 -14.69
CA TRP A 159 28.84 -42.62 -13.32
C TRP A 159 29.82 -43.72 -12.96
#